data_AF-A0A7X3XFG5-F1
#
_entry.id   AF-A0A7X3XFG5-F1
#
_cell.length_a   1.000
_cell.length_b   1.000
_cell.length_c   1.000
_cell.angle_alpha   90.00
_cell.angle_beta   90.00
_cell.angle_gamma   90.00
#
_symmetry.space_group_name_H-M   'P 1'
#
loop_
_entity.id
_entity.type
_entity.pdbx_description
1 polymer ?
#
loop_
_entity_poly.entity_id
_entity_poly.type
_entity_poly.pdbx_seq_one_letter_code
_entity_poly.pdbx_strand_id
1 'polypeptide(L)'
;MTVTPVADPTVGDLATPFNSNAFIKAFLNALPAYRQGLSPNRRGLEVGMAHGFFLYGPLTVTSGLRATDAAATAGLLDTVVLVTVLTVALSLYGTAGSAPKVQPPSATIPNPPTDLCTRAGWEEFASGWWLGGCGGAAFAWFLCGTDLVRPLVDMAAGVWSVG
;
A
#
# COMPACT_ATOMS: atom_id res chain seq x y z
N MET A 1 3.24 30.00 6.74
CA MET A 1 2.13 29.21 7.29
C MET A 1 2.55 28.79 8.69
N THR A 2 1.88 29.29 9.73
CA THR A 2 2.23 29.11 11.15
C THR A 2 1.49 27.92 11.74
N VAL A 3 2.04 27.30 12.78
CA VAL A 3 1.37 26.21 13.52
C VAL A 3 0.22 26.79 14.34
N THR A 4 -0.97 26.21 14.22
CA THR A 4 -2.16 26.63 14.98
C THR A 4 -2.80 25.43 15.68
N PRO A 5 -3.56 25.63 16.77
CA PRO A 5 -4.41 24.57 17.30
C PRO A 5 -5.45 24.14 16.25
N VAL A 6 -5.92 22.89 16.35
CA VAL A 6 -7.10 22.43 15.61
C VAL A 6 -8.37 23.08 16.17
N ALA A 7 -9.50 22.97 15.46
CA ALA A 7 -10.74 23.70 15.79
C ALA A 7 -11.22 23.48 17.24
N ASP A 8 -11.01 22.28 17.77
CA ASP A 8 -11.18 21.97 19.19
C ASP A 8 -9.82 21.96 19.90
N PRO A 9 -9.52 22.92 20.78
CA PRO A 9 -8.23 23.02 21.46
C PRO A 9 -8.00 21.92 22.52
N THR A 10 -9.01 21.11 22.85
CA THR A 10 -8.86 19.96 23.77
C THR A 10 -8.38 18.70 23.05
N VAL A 11 -8.42 18.68 21.72
CA VAL A 11 -7.89 17.60 20.89
C VAL A 11 -6.37 17.71 20.84
N GLY A 12 -5.67 16.61 21.13
CA GLY A 12 -4.21 16.52 21.08
C GLY A 12 -3.64 16.48 19.65
N ASP A 13 -4.00 17.44 18.80
CA ASP A 13 -3.49 17.61 17.43
C ASP A 13 -3.23 19.11 17.13
N LEU A 14 -2.30 19.39 16.22
CA LEU A 14 -1.95 20.74 15.77
C LEU A 14 -2.09 20.84 14.26
N ALA A 15 -2.66 21.94 13.77
CA ALA A 15 -2.66 22.27 12.37
C ALA A 15 -1.29 22.84 11.97
N THR A 16 -0.52 22.04 11.23
CA THR A 16 0.85 22.35 10.79
C THR A 16 0.92 22.41 9.26
N PRO A 17 1.95 23.05 8.69
CA PRO A 17 2.16 23.04 7.24
C PRO A 17 2.29 21.64 6.62
N PHE A 18 2.63 20.62 7.42
CA PHE A 18 2.81 19.24 6.98
C PHE A 18 1.53 18.40 7.02
N ASN A 19 0.58 18.70 7.90
CA ASN A 19 -0.64 17.88 8.06
C ASN A 19 -1.92 18.61 7.61
N SER A 20 -1.92 19.95 7.57
CA SER A 20 -3.14 20.74 7.35
C SER A 20 -3.06 21.73 6.19
N ASN A 21 -1.98 21.74 5.41
CA ASN A 21 -1.91 22.53 4.17
C ASN A 21 -2.86 21.97 3.10
N ALA A 22 -3.40 22.86 2.25
CA ALA A 22 -4.29 22.53 1.14
C ALA A 22 -3.73 21.44 0.22
N PHE A 23 -2.44 21.49 -0.12
CA PHE A 23 -1.81 20.46 -0.96
C PHE A 23 -1.85 19.08 -0.29
N ILE A 24 -1.39 18.98 0.96
CA ILE A 24 -1.35 17.70 1.69
C ILE A 24 -2.76 17.14 1.88
N LYS A 25 -3.72 18.00 2.25
CA LYS A 25 -5.12 17.59 2.37
C LYS A 25 -5.64 17.07 1.04
N ALA A 26 -5.43 17.78 -0.06
CA ALA A 26 -5.88 17.34 -1.38
C ALA A 26 -5.24 16.00 -1.78
N PHE A 27 -3.92 15.86 -1.59
CA PHE A 27 -3.19 14.65 -1.92
C PHE A 27 -3.65 13.44 -1.09
N LEU A 28 -3.68 13.56 0.25
CA LEU A 28 -4.05 12.45 1.13
C LEU A 28 -5.53 12.08 1.03
N ASN A 29 -6.44 13.05 0.90
CA ASN A 29 -7.86 12.75 0.70
C ASN A 29 -8.13 12.16 -0.70
N ALA A 30 -7.22 12.30 -1.67
CA ALA A 30 -7.31 11.64 -2.97
C ALA A 30 -6.73 10.22 -2.98
N LEU A 31 -6.02 9.79 -1.93
CA LEU A 31 -5.49 8.43 -1.83
C LEU A 31 -6.62 7.40 -1.69
N PRO A 32 -6.43 6.16 -2.17
CA PRO A 32 -7.49 5.14 -2.16
C PRO A 32 -8.03 4.85 -0.77
N ALA A 33 -7.22 4.96 0.27
CA ALA A 33 -7.64 4.77 1.65
C ALA A 33 -8.68 5.80 2.13
N TYR A 34 -8.68 7.01 1.58
CA TYR A 34 -9.51 8.14 2.05
C TYR A 34 -10.42 8.76 0.99
N ARG A 35 -10.21 8.43 -0.30
CA ARG A 35 -10.99 8.96 -1.42
C ARG A 35 -12.47 8.61 -1.26
N GLN A 36 -13.34 9.61 -1.37
CA GLN A 36 -14.77 9.42 -1.16
C GLN A 36 -15.40 8.65 -2.33
N GLY A 37 -16.46 7.88 -2.06
CA GLY A 37 -17.23 7.17 -3.09
C GLY A 37 -16.58 5.90 -3.67
N LEU A 38 -15.49 5.40 -3.08
CA LEU A 38 -14.91 4.09 -3.43
C LEU A 38 -15.50 2.99 -2.55
N SER A 39 -15.85 1.86 -3.14
CA SER A 39 -16.14 0.64 -2.38
C SER A 39 -14.89 0.10 -1.68
N PRO A 40 -15.02 -0.59 -0.52
CA PRO A 40 -13.87 -1.14 0.20
C PRO A 40 -12.99 -2.03 -0.67
N ASN A 41 -13.58 -2.86 -1.54
CA ASN A 41 -12.85 -3.69 -2.49
C ASN A 41 -11.99 -2.83 -3.46
N ARG A 42 -12.56 -1.77 -4.05
CA ARG A 42 -11.80 -0.91 -4.98
C ARG A 42 -10.62 -0.22 -4.29
N ARG A 43 -10.80 0.18 -3.02
CA ARG A 43 -9.70 0.71 -2.20
C ARG A 43 -8.60 -0.34 -2.03
N GLY A 44 -8.98 -1.54 -1.62
CA GLY A 44 -8.07 -2.68 -1.46
C GLY A 44 -7.30 -2.97 -2.75
N LEU A 45 -7.99 -2.98 -3.89
CA LEU A 45 -7.40 -3.25 -5.20
C LEU A 45 -6.31 -2.24 -5.58
N GLU A 46 -6.61 -0.93 -5.51
CA GLU A 46 -5.65 0.11 -5.89
C GLU A 46 -4.44 0.13 -4.94
N VAL A 47 -4.67 -0.09 -3.64
CA VAL A 47 -3.61 -0.20 -2.63
C VAL A 47 -2.76 -1.46 -2.88
N GLY A 48 -3.39 -2.61 -3.11
CA GLY A 48 -2.72 -3.87 -3.39
C GLY A 48 -1.87 -3.79 -4.65
N MET A 49 -2.41 -3.25 -5.75
CA MET A 49 -1.67 -3.07 -7.01
C MET A 49 -0.39 -2.26 -6.82
N ALA A 50 -0.47 -1.14 -6.10
CA ALA A 50 0.70 -0.32 -5.82
C ALA A 50 1.75 -1.09 -4.99
N HIS A 51 1.31 -1.79 -3.94
CA HIS A 51 2.22 -2.50 -3.04
C HIS A 51 2.86 -3.73 -3.68
N GLY A 52 2.09 -4.56 -4.37
CA GLY A 52 2.62 -5.70 -5.10
C GLY A 52 3.63 -5.31 -6.17
N PHE A 53 3.39 -4.19 -6.87
CA PHE A 53 4.30 -3.69 -7.90
C PHE A 53 5.66 -3.28 -7.33
N PHE A 54 5.69 -2.47 -6.25
CA PHE A 54 6.97 -2.01 -5.73
C PHE A 54 7.71 -3.09 -4.92
N LEU A 55 7.00 -3.99 -4.22
CA LEU A 55 7.61 -5.03 -3.39
C LEU A 55 8.44 -6.02 -4.20
N TYR A 56 8.07 -6.24 -5.47
CA TYR A 56 8.84 -7.09 -6.39
C TYR A 56 10.29 -6.67 -6.53
N GLY A 57 10.57 -5.36 -6.63
CA GLY A 57 11.93 -4.85 -6.85
C GLY A 57 12.92 -5.25 -5.74
N PRO A 58 12.70 -4.84 -4.48
CA PRO A 58 13.57 -5.19 -3.37
C PRO A 58 13.68 -6.69 -3.14
N LEU A 59 12.58 -7.45 -3.26
CA LEU A 59 12.60 -8.90 -3.03
C LEU A 59 13.39 -9.64 -4.11
N THR A 60 13.33 -9.17 -5.36
CA THR A 60 14.15 -9.74 -6.45
C THR A 60 15.64 -9.46 -6.23
N VAL A 61 15.99 -8.19 -5.93
CA VAL A 61 17.39 -7.76 -5.82
C VAL A 61 18.05 -8.24 -4.54
N THR A 62 17.30 -8.43 -3.44
CA THR A 62 17.86 -8.89 -2.16
C THR A 62 17.70 -10.39 -1.91
N SER A 63 17.08 -11.12 -2.85
CA SER A 63 16.90 -12.57 -2.72
C SER A 63 18.25 -13.31 -2.59
N GLY A 64 18.23 -14.46 -1.91
CA GLY A 64 19.34 -15.41 -1.93
C GLY A 64 19.65 -15.94 -3.33
N LEU A 65 18.67 -15.88 -4.24
CA LEU A 65 18.76 -16.34 -5.63
C LEU A 65 19.06 -15.22 -6.63
N ARG A 66 19.36 -14.00 -6.17
CA ARG A 66 19.55 -12.80 -7.01
C ARG A 66 20.66 -12.92 -8.06
N ALA A 67 21.64 -13.78 -7.84
CA ALA A 67 22.78 -14.02 -8.74
C ALA A 67 22.55 -15.22 -9.69
N THR A 68 21.32 -15.72 -9.78
CA THR A 68 20.97 -16.88 -10.61
C THR A 68 19.92 -16.50 -11.64
N ASP A 69 19.78 -17.30 -12.69
CA ASP A 69 18.72 -17.13 -13.70
C ASP A 69 17.30 -17.21 -13.11
N ALA A 70 17.17 -17.75 -11.90
CA ALA A 70 15.90 -17.85 -11.18
C ALA A 70 15.54 -16.58 -10.39
N ALA A 71 16.37 -15.53 -10.38
CA ALA A 71 16.16 -14.32 -9.57
C ALA A 71 14.77 -13.70 -9.76
N ALA A 72 14.34 -13.53 -11.02
CA ALA A 72 13.04 -12.94 -11.34
C ALA A 72 11.87 -13.79 -10.82
N THR A 73 11.92 -15.10 -11.01
CA THR A 73 10.87 -16.01 -10.52
C THR A 73 10.87 -16.09 -9.00
N ALA A 74 12.05 -16.11 -8.35
CA ALA A 74 12.16 -16.08 -6.90
C ALA A 74 11.53 -14.80 -6.32
N GLY A 75 11.86 -13.64 -6.89
CA GLY A 75 11.29 -12.35 -6.47
C GLY A 75 9.77 -12.29 -6.63
N LEU A 76 9.22 -12.85 -7.71
CA LEU A 76 7.77 -12.96 -7.89
C LEU A 76 7.14 -13.81 -6.78
N LEU A 77 7.68 -15.00 -6.53
CA LEU A 77 7.15 -15.91 -5.51
C LEU A 77 7.26 -15.30 -4.11
N ASP A 78 8.39 -14.69 -3.78
CA ASP A 78 8.60 -13.99 -2.50
C ASP A 78 7.58 -12.85 -2.32
N THR A 79 7.29 -12.11 -3.38
CA THR A 79 6.28 -11.03 -3.35
C THR A 79 4.87 -11.59 -3.14
N VAL A 80 4.50 -12.65 -3.87
CA VAL A 80 3.18 -13.29 -3.71
C VAL A 80 3.01 -13.88 -2.31
N VAL A 81 4.05 -14.49 -1.76
CA VAL A 81 4.05 -15.00 -0.38
C VAL A 81 3.87 -13.84 0.61
N LEU A 82 4.63 -12.75 0.46
CA LEU A 82 4.51 -11.59 1.35
C LEU A 82 3.11 -10.95 1.28
N VAL A 83 2.58 -10.74 0.07
CA VAL A 83 1.20 -10.23 -0.13
C VAL A 83 0.20 -11.14 0.56
N THR A 84 0.35 -12.47 0.43
CA THR A 84 -0.55 -13.45 1.07
C THR A 84 -0.46 -13.42 2.58
N VAL A 85 0.75 -13.33 3.15
CA VAL A 85 0.95 -13.17 4.61
C VAL A 85 0.29 -11.88 5.12
N LEU A 86 0.44 -10.77 4.38
CA LEU A 86 -0.21 -9.51 4.72
C LEU A 86 -1.74 -9.59 4.60
N THR A 87 -2.27 -10.33 3.62
CA THR A 87 -3.71 -10.61 3.53
C THR A 87 -4.21 -11.35 4.76
N VAL A 88 -3.50 -12.38 5.21
CA VAL A 88 -3.86 -13.10 6.45
C VAL A 88 -3.84 -12.16 7.66
N ALA A 89 -2.84 -11.29 7.77
CA ALA A 89 -2.78 -10.29 8.83
C ALA A 89 -3.96 -9.30 8.77
N LEU A 90 -4.36 -8.86 7.57
CA LEU A 90 -5.53 -8.00 7.36
C LEU A 90 -6.83 -8.71 7.76
N SER A 91 -7.00 -9.99 7.41
CA SER A 91 -8.16 -10.80 7.79
C SER A 91 -8.24 -11.02 9.31
N LEU A 92 -7.10 -11.27 9.97
CA LEU A 92 -7.02 -11.36 11.43
C LEU A 92 -7.41 -10.03 12.09
N TYR A 93 -6.93 -8.90 11.56
CA TYR A 93 -7.32 -7.58 12.05
C TYR A 93 -8.84 -7.31 11.88
N GLY A 94 -9.42 -7.70 10.74
CA GLY A 94 -10.85 -7.54 10.47
C GLY A 94 -11.77 -8.36 11.39
N THR A 95 -11.26 -9.48 11.91
CA THR A 95 -12.01 -10.39 12.78
C THR A 95 -11.73 -10.17 14.28
N ALA A 96 -10.66 -9.47 14.63
CA ALA A 96 -10.29 -9.20 16.01
C ALA A 96 -11.34 -8.33 16.74
N GLY A 97 -11.84 -8.84 17.86
CA GLY A 97 -12.86 -8.15 18.66
C GLY A 97 -14.23 -8.10 17.97
N SER A 98 -14.92 -6.97 18.07
CA SER A 98 -16.25 -6.78 17.48
C SER A 98 -16.20 -6.27 16.03
N ALA A 99 -15.29 -5.33 15.71
CA ALA A 99 -15.10 -4.76 14.38
C ALA A 99 -13.77 -3.99 14.30
N PRO A 100 -13.27 -3.69 13.08
CA PRO A 100 -12.20 -2.71 12.88
C PRO A 100 -12.51 -1.38 13.58
N LYS A 101 -11.50 -0.76 14.19
CA LYS A 101 -11.68 0.52 14.88
C LYS A 101 -12.03 1.62 13.88
N VAL A 102 -13.13 2.32 14.14
CA VAL A 102 -13.52 3.52 13.37
C VAL A 102 -12.46 4.60 13.57
N GLN A 103 -11.95 5.13 12.47
CA GLN A 103 -10.97 6.21 12.53
C GLN A 103 -11.66 7.52 12.92
N PRO A 104 -11.16 8.24 13.95
CA PRO A 104 -11.68 9.55 14.27
C PRO A 104 -11.25 10.57 13.19
N PRO A 105 -12.06 11.62 12.96
CA PRO A 105 -11.62 12.80 12.20
C PRO A 105 -10.31 13.38 12.73
N SER A 106 -9.46 13.86 11.84
CA SER A 106 -8.19 14.53 12.15
C SER A 106 -8.05 15.85 11.42
N ALA A 107 -7.03 16.65 11.74
CA ALA A 107 -6.74 17.89 11.01
C ALA A 107 -6.53 17.67 9.50
N THR A 108 -6.08 16.47 9.12
CA THR A 108 -5.72 16.08 7.75
C THR A 108 -6.89 15.44 7.00
N ILE A 109 -7.56 14.47 7.64
CA ILE A 109 -8.69 13.73 7.08
C ILE A 109 -9.92 14.05 7.93
N PRO A 110 -10.78 15.00 7.49
CA PRO A 110 -11.95 15.39 8.27
C PRO A 110 -13.06 14.34 8.24
N ASN A 111 -13.19 13.60 7.13
CA ASN A 111 -14.28 12.63 6.93
C ASN A 111 -13.71 11.26 6.50
N PRO A 112 -13.19 10.47 7.45
CA PRO A 112 -12.70 9.13 7.13
C PRO A 112 -13.83 8.22 6.65
N PRO A 113 -13.55 7.29 5.71
CA PRO A 113 -14.55 6.35 5.22
C PRO A 113 -15.05 5.42 6.32
N THR A 114 -16.36 5.38 6.52
CA THR A 114 -17.02 4.56 7.54
C THR A 114 -17.35 3.14 7.05
N ASP A 115 -17.50 2.97 5.73
CA ASP A 115 -17.76 1.71 5.05
C ASP A 115 -16.63 0.69 5.24
N LEU A 116 -15.38 1.17 5.28
CA LEU A 116 -14.20 0.35 5.52
C LEU A 116 -14.14 -0.19 6.96
N CYS A 117 -14.67 0.54 7.94
CA CYS A 117 -14.57 0.20 9.37
C CYS A 117 -15.66 -0.78 9.82
N THR A 118 -16.02 -1.73 8.96
CA THR A 118 -16.97 -2.83 9.23
C THR A 118 -16.30 -4.16 8.92
N ARG A 119 -16.75 -5.27 9.53
CA ARG A 119 -16.16 -6.60 9.23
C ARG A 119 -16.28 -6.95 7.74
N ALA A 120 -17.47 -6.77 7.18
CA ALA A 120 -17.72 -7.02 5.75
C ALA A 120 -16.90 -6.10 4.84
N GLY A 121 -16.85 -4.80 5.13
CA GLY A 121 -16.03 -3.86 4.34
C GLY A 121 -14.53 -4.17 4.43
N TRP A 122 -14.05 -4.62 5.58
CA TRP A 122 -12.64 -5.00 5.73
C TRP A 122 -12.30 -6.31 5.04
N GLU A 123 -13.23 -7.28 5.00
CA GLU A 123 -13.10 -8.51 4.21
C GLU A 123 -13.05 -8.21 2.70
N GLU A 124 -13.90 -7.31 2.22
CA GLU A 124 -13.86 -6.81 0.84
C GLU A 124 -12.52 -6.11 0.53
N PHE A 125 -12.03 -5.29 1.45
CA PHE A 125 -10.73 -4.63 1.32
C PHE A 125 -9.57 -5.65 1.25
N ALA A 126 -9.56 -6.65 2.13
CA ALA A 126 -8.53 -7.70 2.13
C ALA A 126 -8.56 -8.52 0.83
N SER A 127 -9.76 -8.79 0.30
CA SER A 127 -9.94 -9.48 -0.99
C SER A 127 -9.37 -8.65 -2.15
N GLY A 128 -9.69 -7.35 -2.18
CA GLY A 128 -9.14 -6.42 -3.17
C GLY A 128 -7.62 -6.30 -3.07
N TRP A 129 -7.09 -6.19 -1.84
CA TRP A 129 -5.65 -6.13 -1.57
C TRP A 129 -4.92 -7.35 -2.13
N TRP A 130 -5.42 -8.56 -1.89
CA TRP A 130 -4.76 -9.77 -2.36
C TRP A 130 -4.75 -9.86 -3.89
N LEU A 131 -5.91 -9.62 -4.53
CA LEU A 131 -6.02 -9.61 -5.99
C LEU A 131 -5.12 -8.55 -6.62
N GLY A 132 -5.15 -7.33 -6.07
CA GLY A 132 -4.31 -6.23 -6.52
C GLY A 132 -2.83 -6.51 -6.31
N GLY A 133 -2.44 -7.04 -5.15
CA GLY A 133 -1.06 -7.36 -4.80
C GLY A 133 -0.46 -8.43 -5.70
N CYS A 134 -1.17 -9.54 -5.91
CA CYS A 134 -0.73 -10.59 -6.84
C CYS A 134 -0.66 -10.05 -8.28
N GLY A 135 -1.65 -9.25 -8.71
CA GLY A 135 -1.65 -8.62 -10.04
C GLY A 135 -0.50 -7.64 -10.24
N GLY A 136 -0.21 -6.79 -9.25
CA GLY A 136 0.90 -5.84 -9.26
C GLY A 136 2.26 -6.54 -9.29
N ALA A 137 2.42 -7.61 -8.52
CA ALA A 137 3.63 -8.42 -8.51
C ALA A 137 3.87 -9.12 -9.86
N ALA A 138 2.84 -9.75 -10.42
CA ALA A 138 2.91 -10.38 -11.75
C ALA A 138 3.21 -9.36 -12.86
N PHE A 139 2.62 -8.15 -12.79
CA PHE A 139 2.88 -7.08 -13.73
C PHE A 139 4.33 -6.57 -13.64
N ALA A 140 4.85 -6.35 -12.43
CA ALA A 140 6.25 -5.96 -12.22
C ALA A 140 7.22 -7.03 -12.74
N TRP A 141 6.97 -8.29 -12.43
CA TRP A 141 7.74 -9.43 -12.93
C TRP A 141 7.78 -9.48 -14.46
N PHE A 142 6.62 -9.37 -15.10
CA PHE A 142 6.53 -9.36 -16.56
C PHE A 142 7.26 -8.16 -17.17
N LEU A 143 7.06 -6.97 -16.61
CA LEU A 143 7.66 -5.73 -17.09
C LEU A 143 9.19 -5.75 -16.97
N CYS A 144 9.72 -6.18 -15.82
CA CYS A 144 11.17 -6.32 -15.61
C CYS A 144 11.81 -7.42 -16.46
N GLY A 145 11.02 -8.40 -16.92
CA GLY A 145 11.47 -9.41 -17.88
C GLY A 145 11.56 -8.92 -19.33
N THR A 146 11.10 -7.70 -19.64
CA THR A 146 11.18 -7.14 -21.00
C THR A 146 12.55 -6.53 -21.28
N ASP A 147 13.03 -6.70 -22.52
CA ASP A 147 14.30 -6.10 -22.98
C ASP A 147 14.29 -4.57 -22.92
N LEU A 148 13.10 -3.95 -22.94
CA LEU A 148 12.94 -2.50 -22.81
C LEU A 148 13.34 -1.99 -21.42
N VAL A 149 12.99 -2.74 -20.37
CA VAL A 149 13.18 -2.30 -18.97
C VAL A 149 14.43 -2.92 -18.35
N ARG A 150 14.96 -4.00 -18.94
CA ARG A 150 16.16 -4.71 -18.46
C ARG A 150 17.36 -3.79 -18.16
N PRO A 151 17.72 -2.78 -18.99
CA PRO A 151 18.82 -1.88 -18.65
C PRO A 151 18.61 -1.08 -17.36
N LEU A 152 17.37 -0.75 -17.03
CA LEU A 152 17.03 -0.07 -15.78
C LEU A 152 17.10 -1.02 -14.57
N VAL A 153 16.71 -2.29 -14.78
CA VAL A 153 16.86 -3.34 -13.76
C VAL A 153 18.34 -3.56 -13.46
N ASP A 154 19.18 -3.67 -14.49
CA ASP A 154 20.63 -3.85 -14.34
C ASP A 154 21.28 -2.65 -13.65
N MET A 155 20.85 -1.41 -13.98
CA MET A 155 21.31 -0.20 -13.29
C MET A 155 20.95 -0.23 -11.80
N ALA A 156 19.72 -0.61 -11.46
CA ALA A 156 19.29 -0.74 -10.06
C ALA A 156 20.02 -1.88 -9.33
N ALA A 157 20.21 -3.01 -10.00
CA ALA A 157 20.93 -4.19 -9.50
C ALA A 157 22.43 -3.88 -9.25
N GLY A 158 23.05 -3.08 -10.12
CA GLY A 158 24.44 -2.65 -9.98
C GLY A 158 24.70 -1.85 -8.70
N VAL A 159 23.76 -1.01 -8.24
CA VAL A 159 23.84 -0.32 -6.95
C VAL A 159 23.94 -1.33 -5.79
N TRP A 160 23.30 -2.49 -5.93
CA TRP A 160 23.27 -3.56 -4.95
C TRP A 160 24.35 -4.64 -5.16
N SER A 161 25.33 -4.37 -6.03
CA SER A 161 26.40 -5.33 -6.36
C SER A 161 25.86 -6.69 -6.83
N VAL A 162 24.74 -6.67 -7.55
CA VAL A 162 24.17 -7.83 -8.21
C VAL A 162 24.62 -7.77 -9.67
N GLY A 163 25.51 -8.68 -10.04
CA GLY A 163 26.12 -8.81 -11.36
C GLY A 163 26.67 -10.21 -11.57
#